data_AF-F0RZJ7-F1
#
_entry.id   AF-F0RZJ7-F1
#
_cell.length_a   1.000
_cell.length_b   1.000
_cell.length_c   1.000
_cell.angle_alpha   90.00
_cell.angle_beta   90.00
_cell.angle_gamma   90.00
#
_symmetry.space_group_name_H-M   'P 1'
#
loop_
_entity.id
_entity.type
_entity.pdbx_description
1 polymer ?
#
loop_
_entity_poly.entity_id
_entity_poly.type
_entity_poly.pdbx_seq_one_letter_code
_entity_poly.pdbx_strand_id
1 'polypeptide(L)'
;MQSQDFSDVISQLPKFQRRLVIELLGEKEAYLSAAETYFLTSGPDNMQPFGGEPFTSKESKESKKALWPNFLKELNKLICGHPEYSTNREEFFKESDTLRTIIITNVSAYMGIKFGIPATYLAPIIVLIVCAAIKVGKNAYCSTYYDEMEAL
;
A
#
# COMPACT_ATOMS: atom_id res chain seq x y z
N MET A 1 18.40 -2.07 17.41
CA MET A 1 18.93 -1.89 16.03
C MET A 1 17.74 -1.87 15.05
N GLN A 2 16.85 -0.88 15.16
CA GLN A 2 15.57 -0.88 14.41
C GLN A 2 15.22 0.47 13.77
N SER A 3 15.94 1.57 14.03
CA SER A 3 15.56 2.89 13.49
C SER A 3 16.13 3.22 12.10
N GLN A 4 17.23 2.60 11.67
CA GLN A 4 17.86 2.91 10.37
C GLN A 4 17.05 2.37 9.18
N ASP A 5 16.43 1.20 9.32
CA ASP A 5 15.83 0.49 8.18
C ASP A 5 14.55 1.18 7.65
N PHE A 6 13.86 1.96 8.49
CA PHE A 6 12.61 2.66 8.16
C PHE A 6 12.81 4.02 7.51
N SER A 7 13.80 4.78 8.01
CA SER A 7 14.28 6.00 7.37
C SER A 7 14.67 5.71 5.92
N ASP A 8 15.37 4.59 5.71
CA ASP A 8 15.87 4.20 4.40
C ASP A 8 14.75 3.89 3.42
N VAL A 9 13.64 3.28 3.87
CA VAL A 9 12.47 3.02 3.01
C VAL A 9 11.68 4.30 2.71
N ILE A 10 11.42 5.13 3.72
CA ILE A 10 10.73 6.42 3.51
C ILE A 10 11.57 7.35 2.63
N SER A 11 12.90 7.29 2.73
CA SER A 11 13.81 8.11 1.92
C SER A 11 13.67 7.86 0.41
N GLN A 12 13.14 6.69 0.00
CA GLN A 12 12.90 6.33 -1.41
C GLN A 12 11.74 7.10 -2.04
N LEU A 13 10.82 7.65 -1.25
CA LEU A 13 9.70 8.43 -1.77
C LEU A 13 10.17 9.83 -2.21
N PRO A 14 9.58 10.45 -3.25
CA PRO A 14 9.78 11.87 -3.58
C PRO A 14 9.59 12.78 -2.36
N LYS A 15 10.36 13.87 -2.27
CA LYS A 15 10.40 14.78 -1.10
C LYS A 15 9.01 15.26 -0.64
N PHE A 16 8.10 15.52 -1.59
CA PHE A 16 6.73 15.92 -1.29
C PHE A 16 5.94 14.80 -0.60
N GLN A 17 6.04 13.56 -1.11
CA GLN A 17 5.38 12.39 -0.54
C GLN A 17 5.95 12.04 0.84
N ARG A 18 7.27 12.19 1.04
CA ARG A 18 7.92 11.99 2.34
C ARG A 18 7.35 12.90 3.42
N ARG A 19 7.17 14.19 3.12
CA ARG A 19 6.69 15.16 4.11
C ARG A 19 5.28 14.79 4.59
N LEU A 20 4.40 14.45 3.66
CA LEU A 20 3.01 14.07 3.97
C LEU A 20 2.94 12.76 4.75
N VAL A 21 3.75 11.77 4.37
CA VAL A 21 3.83 10.49 5.10
C VAL A 21 4.37 10.69 6.52
N ILE A 22 5.41 11.51 6.71
CA ILE A 22 5.98 11.81 8.04
C ILE A 22 4.98 12.55 8.92
N GLU A 23 4.20 13.47 8.35
CA GLU A 23 3.15 14.22 9.06
C GLU A 23 2.01 13.29 9.55
N LEU A 24 1.66 12.26 8.77
CA LEU A 24 0.64 11.28 9.13
C LEU A 24 1.13 10.22 10.14
N LEU A 25 2.44 10.00 10.24
CA LEU A 25 3.06 8.95 11.07
C LEU A 25 3.32 9.38 12.53
N GLY A 26 2.33 9.96 13.22
CA GLY A 26 2.46 10.31 14.64
C GLY A 26 3.02 9.17 15.54
N GLU A 27 3.45 9.49 16.77
CA GLU A 27 4.26 8.62 17.67
C GLU A 27 3.69 7.23 18.01
N LYS A 28 2.43 6.90 17.68
CA LYS A 28 1.82 5.60 17.98
C LYS A 28 1.40 4.89 16.71
N GLU A 29 2.07 3.79 16.38
CA GLU A 29 1.60 2.64 15.58
C GLU A 29 0.59 2.93 14.44
N ALA A 30 0.82 4.02 13.71
CA ALA A 30 -0.19 4.59 12.81
C ALA A 30 -0.01 4.15 11.35
N TYR A 31 0.82 3.16 11.00
CA TYR A 31 1.14 2.88 9.59
C TYR A 31 -0.08 2.52 8.74
N LEU A 32 -0.94 1.60 9.20
CA LEU A 32 -2.16 1.22 8.48
C LEU A 32 -3.20 2.34 8.48
N SER A 33 -3.36 3.04 9.61
CA SER A 33 -4.26 4.18 9.73
C SER A 33 -3.81 5.37 8.87
N ALA A 34 -2.50 5.61 8.77
CA ALA A 34 -1.89 6.60 7.90
C ALA A 34 -2.03 6.20 6.42
N ALA A 35 -1.94 4.92 6.10
CA ALA A 35 -2.16 4.41 4.75
C ALA A 35 -3.63 4.62 4.32
N GLU A 36 -4.58 4.30 5.20
CA GLU A 36 -6.01 4.56 4.99
C GLU A 36 -6.27 6.07 4.87
N THR A 37 -5.74 6.86 5.79
CA THR A 37 -5.89 8.32 5.77
C THR A 37 -5.33 8.89 4.47
N TYR A 38 -4.14 8.46 4.04
CA TYR A 38 -3.55 8.87 2.77
C TYR A 38 -4.46 8.46 1.60
N PHE A 39 -4.95 7.22 1.57
CA PHE A 39 -5.84 6.73 0.52
C PHE A 39 -7.15 7.52 0.41
N LEU A 40 -7.70 7.97 1.55
CA LEU A 40 -8.96 8.70 1.58
C LEU A 40 -8.80 10.21 1.36
N THR A 41 -7.68 10.80 1.78
CA THR A 41 -7.48 12.25 1.81
C THR A 41 -6.54 12.77 0.74
N SER A 42 -5.63 11.93 0.23
CA SER A 42 -4.65 12.31 -0.77
C SER A 42 -5.15 11.95 -2.17
N GLY A 43 -4.57 12.60 -3.18
CA GLY A 43 -4.83 12.34 -4.59
C GLY A 43 -5.46 13.56 -5.26
N PRO A 44 -5.17 13.81 -6.55
CA PRO A 44 -5.76 14.95 -7.24
C PRO A 44 -7.27 14.74 -7.38
N ASP A 45 -8.05 15.81 -7.27
CA ASP A 45 -9.52 15.74 -7.26
C ASP A 45 -10.07 15.03 -8.52
N ASN A 46 -9.36 15.13 -9.65
CA ASN A 46 -9.70 14.51 -10.93
C ASN A 46 -9.22 13.06 -11.11
N MET A 47 -8.72 12.41 -10.06
CA MET A 47 -8.32 11.01 -10.12
C MET A 47 -9.55 10.15 -10.43
N GLN A 48 -9.46 9.31 -11.47
CA GLN A 48 -10.54 8.41 -11.92
C GLN A 48 -10.01 6.98 -11.89
N PRO A 49 -10.71 6.02 -11.26
CA PRO A 49 -10.44 4.61 -11.50
C PRO A 49 -10.84 4.28 -12.95
N PHE A 50 -10.21 3.27 -13.56
CA PHE A 50 -10.55 2.86 -14.93
C PHE A 50 -12.04 2.54 -15.03
N GLY A 51 -12.77 3.30 -15.86
CA GLY A 51 -14.21 3.12 -16.11
C GLY A 51 -15.14 3.76 -15.06
N GLY A 52 -14.63 4.54 -14.10
CA GLY A 52 -15.43 5.19 -13.07
C GLY A 52 -15.43 6.72 -13.13
N GLU A 53 -16.34 7.34 -12.38
CA GLU A 53 -16.42 8.79 -12.27
C GLU A 53 -15.26 9.39 -11.45
N PRO A 54 -14.87 10.65 -11.72
CA PRO A 54 -13.80 11.31 -10.99
C PRO A 54 -14.09 11.43 -9.51
N PHE A 55 -13.01 11.33 -8.72
CA PHE A 55 -13.03 11.45 -7.27
C PHE A 55 -13.31 12.89 -6.75
N THR A 56 -14.11 13.65 -7.48
CA THR A 56 -14.51 15.04 -7.23
C THR A 56 -15.87 15.18 -6.49
N SER A 57 -16.75 14.18 -6.55
CA SER A 57 -18.11 14.25 -5.97
C SER A 57 -18.18 13.65 -4.55
N LYS A 58 -19.21 13.97 -3.75
CA LYS A 58 -19.44 13.31 -2.44
C LYS A 58 -19.58 11.78 -2.59
N GLU A 59 -20.28 11.33 -3.63
CA GLU A 59 -20.47 9.92 -4.00
C GLU A 59 -19.13 9.23 -4.35
N SER A 60 -18.18 9.99 -4.89
CA SER A 60 -16.86 9.47 -5.23
C SER A 60 -15.93 9.28 -4.01
N LYS A 61 -16.13 10.04 -2.91
CA LYS A 61 -15.44 9.78 -1.63
C LYS A 61 -15.97 8.51 -0.96
N GLU A 62 -17.28 8.26 -1.05
CA GLU A 62 -17.88 6.99 -0.63
C GLU A 62 -17.38 5.83 -1.50
N SER A 63 -17.20 6.07 -2.81
CA SER A 63 -16.60 5.09 -3.73
C SER A 63 -15.13 4.80 -3.39
N LYS A 64 -14.31 5.81 -3.04
CA LYS A 64 -12.95 5.58 -2.49
C LYS A 64 -13.00 4.75 -1.22
N LYS A 65 -13.88 5.09 -0.29
CA LYS A 65 -14.03 4.35 0.97
C LYS A 65 -14.42 2.88 0.72
N ALA A 66 -15.27 2.62 -0.27
CA ALA A 66 -15.64 1.26 -0.67
C ALA A 66 -14.50 0.49 -1.38
N LEU A 67 -13.57 1.19 -2.05
CA LEU A 67 -12.41 0.57 -2.70
C LEU A 67 -11.31 0.17 -1.72
N TRP A 68 -11.13 0.91 -0.63
CA TRP A 68 -10.10 0.64 0.37
C TRP A 68 -10.06 -0.81 0.90
N PRO A 69 -11.17 -1.43 1.36
CA PRO A 69 -11.13 -2.80 1.86
C PRO A 69 -10.72 -3.81 0.77
N ASN A 70 -11.16 -3.61 -0.46
CA ASN A 70 -10.79 -4.47 -1.59
C ASN A 70 -9.30 -4.31 -1.95
N PHE A 71 -8.81 -3.07 -1.98
CA PHE A 71 -7.40 -2.78 -2.18
C PHE A 71 -6.53 -3.45 -1.10
N LEU A 72 -6.90 -3.27 0.17
CA LEU A 72 -6.19 -3.84 1.31
C LEU A 72 -6.21 -5.37 1.28
N LYS A 73 -7.35 -5.98 0.93
CA LYS A 73 -7.49 -7.43 0.74
C LYS A 73 -6.51 -7.97 -0.30
N GLU A 74 -6.50 -7.36 -1.49
CA GLU A 74 -5.64 -7.81 -2.58
C GLU A 74 -4.15 -7.60 -2.28
N LEU A 75 -3.80 -6.50 -1.62
CA LEU A 75 -2.43 -6.26 -1.18
C LEU A 75 -1.99 -7.23 -0.07
N ASN A 76 -2.86 -7.54 0.89
CA ASN A 76 -2.57 -8.53 1.93
C ASN A 76 -2.41 -9.93 1.36
N LYS A 77 -3.25 -10.34 0.40
CA LYS A 77 -3.07 -11.61 -0.33
C LYS A 77 -1.69 -11.70 -0.98
N LEU A 78 -1.23 -10.62 -1.62
CA LEU A 78 0.09 -10.55 -2.23
C LEU A 78 1.22 -10.65 -1.18
N ILE A 79 1.11 -9.90 -0.08
CA ILE A 79 2.12 -9.90 1.01
C ILE A 79 2.19 -11.27 1.68
N CYS A 80 1.04 -11.86 2.00
CA CYS A 80 0.94 -13.09 2.77
C CYS A 80 1.13 -14.36 1.94
N GLY A 81 1.11 -14.24 0.61
CA GLY A 81 1.48 -15.33 -0.29
C GLY A 81 0.31 -16.22 -0.70
N HIS A 82 -0.87 -15.63 -0.87
CA HIS A 82 -2.03 -16.33 -1.44
C HIS A 82 -1.67 -16.97 -2.80
N PRO A 83 -2.14 -18.20 -3.10
CA PRO A 83 -1.76 -18.93 -4.32
C PRO A 83 -2.00 -18.17 -5.63
N GLU A 84 -3.07 -17.37 -5.69
CA GLU A 84 -3.41 -16.46 -6.80
C GLU A 84 -2.24 -15.56 -7.22
N TYR A 85 -1.33 -15.25 -6.29
CA TYR A 85 -0.19 -14.36 -6.50
C TYR A 85 1.16 -15.07 -6.62
N SER A 86 1.18 -16.41 -6.66
CA SER A 86 2.42 -17.19 -6.71
C SER A 86 3.35 -16.75 -7.86
N THR A 87 2.83 -16.67 -9.08
CA THR A 87 3.59 -16.22 -10.26
C THR A 87 4.06 -14.77 -10.14
N ASN A 88 3.20 -13.86 -9.69
CA ASN A 88 3.58 -12.44 -9.53
C ASN A 88 4.66 -12.27 -8.48
N ARG A 89 4.60 -13.04 -7.38
CA ARG A 89 5.62 -13.00 -6.32
C ARG A 89 6.96 -13.50 -6.85
N GLU A 90 6.99 -14.59 -7.60
CA GLU A 90 8.22 -15.08 -8.22
C GLU A 90 8.87 -14.01 -9.12
N GLU A 91 8.06 -13.24 -9.85
CA GLU A 91 8.56 -12.12 -10.66
C GLU A 91 9.05 -10.95 -9.82
N PHE A 92 8.32 -10.57 -8.77
CA PHE A 92 8.67 -9.41 -7.94
C PHE A 92 9.92 -9.63 -7.08
N PHE A 93 10.24 -10.87 -6.72
CA PHE A 93 11.35 -11.22 -5.82
C PHE A 93 12.58 -11.81 -6.54
N LYS A 94 12.63 -11.77 -7.88
CA LYS A 94 13.71 -12.37 -8.69
C LYS A 94 15.08 -11.67 -8.61
N GLU A 95 15.18 -10.44 -8.11
CA GLU A 95 16.43 -9.66 -8.06
C GLU A 95 16.81 -9.25 -6.63
N SER A 96 17.90 -9.82 -6.06
CA SER A 96 18.13 -9.86 -4.61
C SER A 96 18.74 -8.62 -3.94
N ASP A 97 19.38 -7.70 -4.66
CA ASP A 97 20.24 -6.69 -3.99
C ASP A 97 19.66 -5.26 -4.00
N THR A 98 18.65 -4.98 -4.83
CA THR A 98 17.93 -3.68 -4.88
C THR A 98 16.43 -3.86 -4.55
N LEU A 99 16.12 -4.88 -3.75
CA LEU A 99 14.78 -5.45 -3.57
C LEU A 99 13.72 -4.41 -3.18
N ARG A 100 14.00 -3.49 -2.25
CA ARG A 100 12.94 -2.70 -1.61
C ARG A 100 12.27 -1.72 -2.56
N THR A 101 13.04 -0.94 -3.31
CA THR A 101 12.47 0.06 -4.24
C THR A 101 11.85 -0.60 -5.46
N ILE A 102 12.44 -1.69 -5.96
CA ILE A 102 11.90 -2.45 -7.10
C ILE A 102 10.58 -3.13 -6.73
N ILE A 103 10.50 -3.76 -5.57
CA ILE A 103 9.25 -4.37 -5.07
C ILE A 103 8.16 -3.32 -4.94
N ILE A 104 8.43 -2.20 -4.24
CA ILE A 104 7.43 -1.14 -4.08
C ILE A 104 6.96 -0.63 -5.45
N THR A 105 7.87 -0.42 -6.40
CA THR A 105 7.53 0.06 -7.75
C THR A 105 6.67 -0.94 -8.52
N ASN A 106 7.06 -2.21 -8.55
CA ASN A 106 6.34 -3.28 -9.26
C ASN A 106 4.97 -3.56 -8.64
N VAL A 107 4.89 -3.62 -7.31
CA VAL A 107 3.63 -3.80 -6.59
C VAL A 107 2.71 -2.61 -6.83
N SER A 108 3.24 -1.39 -6.82
CA SER A 108 2.46 -0.17 -7.13
C SER A 108 1.94 -0.17 -8.56
N ALA A 109 2.77 -0.59 -9.53
CA ALA A 109 2.38 -0.70 -10.92
C ALA A 109 1.27 -1.75 -11.11
N TYR A 110 1.46 -2.94 -10.54
CA TYR A 110 0.51 -4.04 -10.62
C TYR A 110 -0.84 -3.68 -9.99
N MET A 111 -0.82 -3.16 -8.75
CA MET A 111 -2.04 -2.71 -8.08
C MET A 111 -2.68 -1.54 -8.83
N GLY A 112 -1.89 -0.67 -9.42
CA GLY A 112 -2.39 0.44 -10.21
C GLY A 112 -3.16 -0.02 -11.45
N ILE A 113 -2.67 -1.06 -12.14
CA ILE A 113 -3.40 -1.70 -13.25
C ILE A 113 -4.68 -2.37 -12.75
N LYS A 114 -4.61 -3.10 -11.63
CA LYS A 114 -5.75 -3.86 -11.08
C LYS A 114 -6.90 -2.97 -10.60
N PHE A 115 -6.60 -1.83 -10.02
CA PHE A 115 -7.60 -0.91 -9.45
C PHE A 115 -7.84 0.35 -10.29
N GLY A 116 -7.06 0.56 -11.35
CA GLY A 116 -7.07 1.77 -12.17
C GLY A 116 -6.64 3.03 -11.45
N ILE A 117 -5.72 2.89 -10.50
CA ILE A 117 -5.20 3.98 -9.68
C ILE A 117 -3.74 4.21 -10.09
N PRO A 118 -3.31 5.44 -10.45
CA PRO A 118 -1.91 5.74 -10.71
C PRO A 118 -0.93 5.12 -9.70
N ALA A 119 0.06 4.37 -10.19
CA ALA A 119 1.06 3.70 -9.36
C ALA A 119 1.84 4.69 -8.46
N THR A 120 2.08 5.91 -8.94
CA THR A 120 2.73 6.98 -8.17
C THR A 120 1.94 7.43 -6.94
N TYR A 121 0.63 7.23 -6.97
CA TYR A 121 -0.25 7.47 -5.83
C TYR A 121 -0.24 6.31 -4.84
N LEU A 122 -0.24 5.07 -5.34
CA LEU A 122 -0.24 3.86 -4.52
C LEU A 122 1.09 3.60 -3.81
N ALA A 123 2.21 4.06 -4.37
CA ALA A 123 3.54 3.86 -3.80
C ALA A 123 3.67 4.21 -2.30
N PRO A 124 3.29 5.41 -1.82
CA PRO A 124 3.35 5.74 -0.39
C PRO A 124 2.42 4.87 0.48
N ILE A 125 1.26 4.46 -0.03
CA ILE A 125 0.32 3.57 0.68
C ILE A 125 0.93 2.19 0.87
N ILE A 126 1.51 1.63 -0.20
CA ILE A 126 2.16 0.32 -0.17
C ILE A 126 3.39 0.36 0.74
N VAL A 127 4.18 1.43 0.72
CA VAL A 127 5.30 1.62 1.65
C VAL A 127 4.83 1.57 3.10
N LEU A 128 3.76 2.29 3.44
CA LEU A 128 3.22 2.30 4.81
C LEU A 128 2.78 0.90 5.25
N ILE A 129 2.08 0.17 4.40
CA ILE A 129 1.59 -1.18 4.70
C ILE A 129 2.74 -2.18 4.82
N VAL A 130 3.74 -2.10 3.93
CA VAL A 130 4.96 -2.94 4.02
C VAL A 130 5.75 -2.60 5.28
N CYS A 131 5.86 -1.33 5.66
CA CYS A 131 6.48 -0.92 6.93
C CYS A 131 5.75 -1.50 8.14
N ALA A 132 4.41 -1.55 8.12
CA ALA A 132 3.62 -2.21 9.16
C ALA A 132 3.98 -3.70 9.27
N ALA A 133 4.03 -4.40 8.12
CA ALA A 133 4.40 -5.81 8.06
C ALA A 133 5.85 -6.09 8.51
N ILE A 134 6.80 -5.20 8.19
CA ILE A 134 8.20 -5.32 8.64
C ILE A 134 8.28 -5.12 10.16
N LYS A 135 7.58 -4.11 10.71
CA LYS A 135 7.65 -3.78 12.14
C LYS A 135 7.08 -4.88 13.03
N VAL A 136 5.93 -5.45 12.65
CA VAL A 136 5.26 -6.51 13.40
C VAL A 136 5.81 -7.90 13.05
N GLY A 137 6.46 -8.02 11.88
CA GLY A 137 6.93 -9.27 11.30
C GLY A 137 5.87 -9.92 10.41
N LYS A 138 6.29 -10.48 9.27
CA LYS A 138 5.39 -11.01 8.23
C LYS A 138 4.38 -12.03 8.79
N ASN A 139 4.85 -13.02 9.54
CA ASN A 139 3.98 -14.11 10.04
C ASN A 139 2.89 -13.57 10.99
N ALA A 140 3.28 -12.68 11.90
CA ALA A 140 2.34 -12.05 12.83
C ALA A 140 1.36 -11.13 12.08
N TYR A 141 1.86 -10.29 11.17
CA TYR A 141 1.03 -9.45 10.30
C TYR A 141 -0.03 -10.27 9.54
N CYS A 142 0.37 -11.37 8.92
CA CYS A 142 -0.55 -12.21 8.15
C CYS A 142 -1.58 -12.92 9.04
N SER A 143 -1.19 -13.42 10.22
CA SER A 143 -2.16 -14.02 11.15
C SER A 143 -3.23 -13.03 11.62
N THR A 144 -2.92 -11.73 11.63
CA THR A 144 -3.85 -10.68 12.05
C THR A 144 -4.71 -10.18 10.89
N TYR A 145 -4.12 -9.95 9.70
CA TYR A 145 -4.76 -9.20 8.62
C TYR A 145 -5.08 -10.02 7.36
N TYR A 146 -4.73 -11.31 7.34
CA TYR A 146 -4.99 -12.22 6.22
C TYR A 146 -5.91 -13.38 6.64
N ASP A 147 -5.72 -13.97 7.82
CA ASP A 147 -6.60 -15.04 8.33
C ASP A 147 -8.05 -14.56 8.57
N GLU A 148 -8.26 -13.31 9.02
CA GLU A 148 -9.60 -12.72 9.17
C GLU A 148 -10.35 -12.57 7.84
N MET A 149 -9.66 -12.53 6.69
CA MET A 149 -10.28 -12.36 5.37
C MET A 149 -10.65 -13.69 4.69
N GLU A 150 -10.20 -14.82 5.22
CA GLU A 150 -10.60 -16.17 4.79
C GLU A 150 -11.78 -16.72 5.62
N ALA A 151 -12.06 -16.11 6.78
CA ALA A 151 -13.17 -16.43 7.67
C ALA A 151 -14.50 -15.66 7.36
N LEU A 152 -14.52 -14.85 6.29
CA LEU A 152 -15.66 -14.09 5.78
C LEU A 152 -16.01 -14.52 4.35
#